data_AF-A0A0F9Q975-F1
#
_entry.id   AF-A0A0F9Q975-F1
#
_cell.length_a   1.000
_cell.length_b   1.000
_cell.length_c   1.000
_cell.angle_alpha   90.00
_cell.angle_beta   90.00
_cell.angle_gamma   90.00
#
_symmetry.space_group_name_H-M   'P 1'
#
loop_
_entity.id
_entity.type
_entity.pdbx_description
1 polymer ?
#
loop_
_entity_poly.entity_id
_entity_poly.type
_entity_poly.pdbx_seq_one_letter_code
_entity_poly.pdbx_strand_id
1 'polypeptide(L)'
;MTKEYSDETAEQIRNKTTKIFTQFQQSPSFSKMFKYCQQETKYIVDELGEFLYNYELIEPEAWTIDQFVGQAYNIQRKCMYSKKFFKALPKVIYNFSIFCKKNNIGAFKKERIEEFRRDLREGYYDDTFHSSWEEGYQIRKKEYGNLF
;
A
#
# COMPACT_ATOMS: atom_id res chain seq x y z
N MET A 1 18.47 22.10 -5.57
CA MET A 1 17.10 22.58 -5.26
C MET A 1 16.40 21.49 -4.50
N THR A 2 15.96 21.78 -3.28
CA THR A 2 15.10 20.89 -2.50
C THR A 2 13.74 20.85 -3.17
N LYS A 3 13.15 19.67 -3.41
CA LYS A 3 11.74 19.62 -3.84
C LYS A 3 10.88 20.15 -2.70
N GLU A 4 9.87 20.93 -3.01
CA GLU A 4 8.88 21.42 -2.06
C GLU A 4 7.51 20.85 -2.40
N TYR A 5 6.70 20.65 -1.37
CA TYR A 5 5.31 20.24 -1.55
C TYR A 5 4.51 21.37 -2.21
N SER A 6 3.62 21.01 -3.14
CA SER A 6 2.57 21.91 -3.64
C SER A 6 1.31 21.12 -3.96
N ASP A 7 0.15 21.74 -3.76
CA ASP A 7 -1.14 21.09 -4.04
C ASP A 7 -1.32 20.77 -5.52
N GLU A 8 -0.80 21.63 -6.41
CA GLU A 8 -0.80 21.40 -7.85
C GLU A 8 -0.02 20.14 -8.21
N THR A 9 1.19 19.98 -7.65
CA THR A 9 1.99 18.77 -7.87
C THR A 9 1.32 17.56 -7.25
N ALA A 10 0.74 17.68 -6.05
CA ALA A 10 -0.01 16.60 -5.41
C ALA A 10 -1.17 16.09 -6.30
N GLU A 11 -1.89 17.00 -6.95
CA GLU A 11 -2.95 16.66 -7.90
C GLU A 11 -2.40 15.96 -9.15
N GLN A 12 -1.29 16.45 -9.70
CA GLN A 12 -0.61 15.77 -10.81
C GLN A 12 -0.17 14.36 -10.42
N ILE A 13 0.34 14.15 -9.21
CA ILE A 13 0.72 12.82 -8.72
C ILE A 13 -0.50 11.92 -8.56
N ARG A 14 -1.60 12.40 -7.96
CA ARG A 14 -2.86 11.62 -7.88
C ARG A 14 -3.36 11.19 -9.27
N ASN A 15 -3.27 12.09 -10.25
CA ASN A 15 -3.64 11.80 -11.64
C ASN A 15 -2.71 10.76 -12.28
N LYS A 16 -1.39 10.83 -12.05
CA LYS A 16 -0.43 9.81 -12.51
C LYS A 16 -0.74 8.44 -11.85
N THR A 17 -0.90 8.41 -10.53
CA THR A 17 -1.25 7.19 -9.77
C THR A 17 -2.53 6.55 -10.28
N THR A 18 -3.57 7.35 -10.55
CA THR A 18 -4.84 6.86 -11.11
C THR A 18 -4.66 6.20 -12.49
N LYS A 19 -3.84 6.80 -13.36
CA LYS A 19 -3.53 6.23 -14.68
C LYS A 19 -2.76 4.90 -14.55
N ILE A 20 -1.75 4.86 -13.68
CA ILE A 20 -0.97 3.65 -13.39
C ILE A 20 -1.87 2.55 -12.84
N PHE A 21 -2.75 2.88 -11.90
CA PHE A 21 -3.72 1.93 -11.35
C PHE A 21 -4.68 1.39 -12.42
N THR A 22 -5.19 2.25 -13.30
CA THR A 22 -6.07 1.84 -14.41
C THR A 22 -5.38 0.82 -15.32
N GLN A 23 -4.10 1.05 -15.64
CA GLN A 23 -3.30 0.09 -16.41
C GLN A 23 -3.05 -1.20 -15.63
N PHE A 24 -2.82 -1.10 -14.31
CA PHE A 24 -2.64 -2.25 -13.45
C PHE A 24 -3.89 -3.14 -13.43
N GLN A 25 -5.09 -2.56 -13.32
CA GLN A 25 -6.35 -3.29 -13.32
C GLN A 25 -6.56 -4.14 -14.59
N GLN A 26 -6.04 -3.69 -15.73
CA GLN A 26 -6.11 -4.40 -17.00
C GLN A 26 -5.02 -5.48 -17.14
N SER A 27 -4.11 -5.58 -16.19
CA SER A 27 -2.94 -6.45 -16.29
C SER A 27 -3.20 -7.87 -15.79
N PRO A 28 -2.45 -8.87 -16.28
CA PRO A 28 -2.46 -10.22 -15.70
C PRO A 28 -2.03 -10.27 -14.23
N SER A 29 -1.22 -9.31 -13.78
CA SER A 29 -0.80 -9.23 -12.37
C SER A 29 -1.98 -8.91 -11.46
N PHE A 30 -2.96 -8.12 -11.93
CA PHE A 30 -4.17 -7.84 -11.17
C PHE A 30 -5.16 -9.01 -11.21
N SER A 31 -5.42 -9.56 -12.40
CA SER A 31 -6.43 -10.62 -12.56
C SER A 31 -6.10 -11.91 -11.80
N LYS A 32 -4.81 -12.19 -11.57
CA LYS A 32 -4.35 -13.35 -10.79
C LYS A 32 -4.42 -13.16 -9.28
N MET A 33 -4.68 -11.95 -8.78
CA MET A 33 -4.85 -11.73 -7.35
C MET A 33 -6.17 -12.36 -6.86
N PHE A 34 -6.23 -12.71 -5.58
CA PHE A 34 -7.49 -13.08 -4.94
C PHE A 34 -8.51 -11.94 -5.05
N LYS A 35 -9.81 -12.27 -5.17
CA LYS A 35 -10.88 -11.28 -5.30
C LYS A 35 -10.87 -10.22 -4.19
N TYR A 36 -10.60 -10.62 -2.95
CA TYR A 36 -10.52 -9.66 -1.85
C TYR A 36 -9.34 -8.69 -2.01
N CYS A 37 -8.20 -9.12 -2.57
CA CYS A 37 -7.11 -8.20 -2.88
C CYS A 37 -7.52 -7.21 -3.98
N GLN A 38 -8.17 -7.69 -5.04
CA GLN A 38 -8.64 -6.84 -6.15
C GLN A 38 -9.58 -5.73 -5.66
N GLN A 39 -10.50 -6.06 -4.74
CA GLN A 39 -11.44 -5.11 -4.13
C GLN A 39 -10.73 -4.00 -3.34
N GLU A 40 -9.69 -4.35 -2.59
CA GLU A 40 -8.93 -3.39 -1.76
C GLU A 40 -7.85 -2.64 -2.55
N THR A 41 -7.50 -3.10 -3.76
CA THR A 41 -6.31 -2.64 -4.48
C THR A 41 -6.33 -1.14 -4.75
N LYS A 42 -7.48 -0.57 -5.13
CA LYS A 42 -7.58 0.87 -5.43
C LYS A 42 -7.11 1.69 -4.23
N TYR A 43 -7.72 1.43 -3.07
CA TYR A 43 -7.40 2.11 -1.83
C TYR A 43 -5.94 1.93 -1.43
N ILE A 44 -5.41 0.70 -1.55
CA ILE A 44 -4.01 0.42 -1.21
C ILE A 44 -3.05 1.22 -2.11
N VAL A 45 -3.26 1.21 -3.43
CA VAL A 45 -2.36 1.90 -4.38
C VAL A 45 -2.45 3.42 -4.21
N ASP A 46 -3.66 3.95 -4.00
CA ASP A 46 -3.85 5.38 -3.75
C ASP A 46 -3.13 5.80 -2.46
N GLU A 47 -3.34 5.08 -1.36
CA GLU A 47 -2.69 5.38 -0.07
C GLU A 47 -1.17 5.30 -0.14
N LEU A 48 -0.62 4.27 -0.79
CA LEU A 48 0.82 4.16 -0.98
C LEU A 48 1.37 5.36 -1.77
N GLY A 49 0.68 5.78 -2.84
CA GLY A 49 1.08 6.93 -3.64
C GLY A 49 0.98 8.25 -2.86
N GLU A 50 -0.11 8.45 -2.12
CA GLU A 50 -0.32 9.65 -1.31
C GLU A 50 0.70 9.77 -0.19
N PHE A 51 0.96 8.69 0.56
CA PHE A 51 1.94 8.72 1.64
C PHE A 51 3.34 9.04 1.12
N LEU A 52 3.76 8.42 0.01
CA LEU A 52 5.07 8.67 -0.57
C LEU A 52 5.24 10.10 -1.05
N TYR A 53 4.22 10.69 -1.66
CA TYR A 53 4.33 12.07 -2.10
C TYR A 53 4.20 13.06 -0.92
N ASN A 54 3.17 12.91 -0.09
CA ASN A 54 2.87 13.89 0.96
C ASN A 54 3.94 13.94 2.06
N TYR A 55 4.59 12.81 2.37
CA TYR A 55 5.62 12.76 3.42
C TYR A 55 7.05 12.80 2.90
N GLU A 56 7.30 12.29 1.69
CA GLU A 56 8.65 12.10 1.19
C GLU A 56 8.90 12.77 -0.17
N LEU A 57 7.89 13.41 -0.76
CA LEU A 57 7.94 14.07 -2.08
C LEU A 57 8.38 13.12 -3.20
N ILE A 58 8.09 11.83 -3.04
CA ILE A 58 8.45 10.79 -4.00
C ILE A 58 7.32 10.65 -5.02
N GLU A 59 7.69 10.89 -6.28
CA GLU A 59 6.79 10.72 -7.43
C GLU A 59 6.82 9.28 -7.97
N PRO A 60 5.82 8.87 -8.77
CA PRO A 60 5.73 7.51 -9.30
C PRO A 60 6.95 6.99 -10.04
N GLU A 61 7.67 7.87 -10.73
CA GLU A 61 8.89 7.57 -11.47
C GLU A 61 10.06 7.14 -10.56
N ALA A 62 9.99 7.47 -9.27
CA ALA A 62 11.01 7.14 -8.27
C ALA A 62 10.55 6.06 -7.28
N TRP A 63 9.34 5.50 -7.44
CA TRP A 63 8.83 4.48 -6.53
C TRP A 63 9.72 3.23 -6.50
N THR A 64 9.84 2.65 -5.31
CA THR A 64 10.52 1.37 -5.06
C THR A 64 9.67 0.51 -4.13
N ILE A 65 9.94 -0.78 -4.12
CA ILE A 65 9.24 -1.70 -3.20
C ILE A 65 9.57 -1.41 -1.74
N ASP A 66 10.82 -1.02 -1.43
CA ASP A 66 11.25 -0.74 -0.06
C ASP A 66 10.49 0.46 0.52
N GLN A 67 10.26 1.48 -0.30
CA GLN A 67 9.41 2.62 0.02
C GLN A 67 7.95 2.19 0.28
N PHE A 68 7.37 1.33 -0.55
CA PHE A 68 6.01 0.82 -0.31
C PHE A 68 5.91 0.02 0.99
N VAL A 69 6.89 -0.84 1.28
CA VAL A 69 6.93 -1.59 2.54
C VAL A 69 7.07 -0.65 3.72
N GLY A 70 7.91 0.38 3.62
CA GLY A 70 8.02 1.44 4.63
C GLY A 70 6.68 2.14 4.88
N GLN A 71 5.98 2.56 3.83
CA GLN A 71 4.68 3.24 3.98
C GLN A 71 3.57 2.33 4.48
N ALA A 72 3.63 1.02 4.23
CA ALA A 72 2.66 0.08 4.77
C ALA A 72 2.57 0.17 6.31
N TYR A 73 3.70 0.35 7.00
CA TYR A 73 3.73 0.58 8.44
C TYR A 73 3.13 1.93 8.86
N ASN A 74 3.34 2.98 8.06
CA ASN A 74 2.72 4.28 8.31
C ASN A 74 1.20 4.21 8.13
N ILE A 75 0.72 3.56 7.08
CA ILE A 75 -0.71 3.33 6.82
C ILE A 75 -1.33 2.55 7.99
N GLN A 76 -0.68 1.50 8.48
CA GLN A 76 -1.17 0.75 9.65
C GLN A 76 -1.29 1.60 10.92
N ARG A 77 -0.33 2.51 11.14
CA ARG A 77 -0.30 3.36 12.34
C ARG A 77 -1.22 4.56 12.26
N LYS A 78 -1.52 5.06 11.07
CA LYS A 78 -2.18 6.36 10.86
C LYS A 78 -3.57 6.26 10.24
N CYS A 79 -3.87 5.17 9.53
CA CYS A 79 -5.13 5.03 8.80
C CYS A 79 -6.04 3.97 9.45
N MET A 80 -7.33 4.26 9.48
CA MET A 80 -8.36 3.37 10.02
C MET A 80 -8.95 2.50 8.91
N TYR A 81 -8.21 1.48 8.51
CA TYR A 81 -8.67 0.51 7.51
C TYR A 81 -9.11 -0.83 8.11
N SER A 82 -9.90 -1.57 7.33
CA SER A 82 -10.44 -2.87 7.74
C SER A 82 -9.36 -3.95 7.84
N LYS A 83 -9.65 -5.05 8.55
CA LYS A 83 -8.79 -6.25 8.52
C LYS A 83 -8.56 -6.78 7.10
N LYS A 84 -9.55 -6.67 6.21
CA LYS A 84 -9.43 -7.13 4.81
C LYS A 84 -8.40 -6.29 4.05
N PHE A 85 -8.40 -4.98 4.24
CA PHE A 85 -7.40 -4.08 3.69
C PHE A 85 -5.99 -4.48 4.13
N PHE A 86 -5.74 -4.62 5.43
CA PHE A 86 -4.41 -4.96 5.94
C PHE A 86 -3.96 -6.37 5.53
N LYS A 87 -4.89 -7.32 5.45
CA LYS A 87 -4.61 -8.66 4.90
C LYS A 87 -4.26 -8.62 3.41
N ALA A 88 -4.85 -7.70 2.65
CA ALA A 88 -4.60 -7.51 1.22
C ALA A 88 -3.31 -6.70 0.94
N LEU A 89 -2.98 -5.74 1.80
CA LEU A 89 -1.89 -4.78 1.65
C LEU A 89 -0.58 -5.39 1.16
N PRO A 90 0.05 -6.36 1.85
CA PRO A 90 1.33 -6.90 1.41
C PRO A 90 1.21 -7.70 0.10
N LYS A 91 0.06 -8.35 -0.14
CA LYS A 91 -0.20 -9.11 -1.38
C LYS A 91 -0.40 -8.18 -2.58
N VAL A 92 -1.03 -7.03 -2.37
CA VAL A 92 -1.17 -5.97 -3.39
C VAL A 92 0.18 -5.34 -3.68
N ILE A 93 0.99 -5.00 -2.66
CA ILE A 93 2.35 -4.47 -2.84
C ILE A 93 3.17 -5.38 -3.76
N TYR A 94 3.14 -6.70 -3.53
CA TYR A 94 3.87 -7.66 -4.36
C TYR A 94 3.41 -7.64 -5.83
N ASN A 95 2.10 -7.81 -6.08
CA ASN A 95 1.58 -7.89 -7.45
C ASN A 95 1.71 -6.56 -8.19
N PHE A 96 1.52 -5.44 -7.49
CA PHE A 96 1.71 -4.11 -8.06
C PHE A 96 3.18 -3.85 -8.38
N SER A 97 4.12 -4.26 -7.52
CA SER A 97 5.56 -4.15 -7.78
C SER A 97 5.99 -4.94 -9.02
N ILE A 98 5.43 -6.14 -9.24
CA ILE A 98 5.66 -6.91 -10.47
C ILE A 98 5.17 -6.14 -11.69
N PHE A 99 3.97 -5.57 -11.60
CA PHE A 99 3.40 -4.77 -12.69
C PHE A 99 4.27 -3.54 -12.98
N CYS A 100 4.63 -2.76 -11.96
CA CYS A 100 5.46 -1.57 -12.10
C CYS A 100 6.80 -1.89 -12.74
N LYS A 101 7.49 -2.92 -12.24
CA LYS A 101 8.75 -3.40 -12.84
C LYS A 101 8.59 -3.77 -14.31
N LYS A 102 7.57 -4.55 -14.66
CA LYS A 102 7.36 -5.01 -16.04
C LYS A 102 7.13 -3.85 -17.02
N ASN A 103 6.53 -2.77 -16.54
CA ASN A 103 6.18 -1.60 -17.36
C ASN A 103 7.15 -0.41 -17.17
N ASN A 104 8.30 -0.62 -16.51
CA ASN A 104 9.29 0.43 -16.22
C ASN A 104 8.71 1.65 -15.48
N ILE A 105 7.79 1.41 -14.54
CA ILE A 105 7.23 2.42 -13.65
C ILE A 105 8.00 2.34 -12.33
N GLY A 106 8.70 3.40 -11.95
CA GLY A 106 9.55 3.40 -10.76
C GLY A 106 10.84 2.60 -10.93
N ALA A 107 11.63 2.55 -9.86
CA ALA A 107 12.93 1.87 -9.79
C ALA A 107 12.81 0.50 -9.08
N PHE A 108 11.81 -0.31 -9.46
CA PHE A 108 11.57 -1.61 -8.85
C PHE A 108 12.62 -2.65 -9.28
N LYS A 109 13.38 -3.17 -8.31
CA LYS A 109 14.40 -4.20 -8.54
C LYS A 109 13.82 -5.60 -8.39
N LYS A 110 14.22 -6.52 -9.27
CA LYS A 110 13.70 -7.91 -9.27
C LYS A 110 14.03 -8.62 -7.96
N GLU A 111 15.25 -8.42 -7.49
CA GLU A 111 15.85 -9.09 -6.34
C GLU A 111 15.06 -8.75 -5.08
N ARG A 112 14.73 -7.46 -4.91
CA ARG A 112 13.91 -6.98 -3.79
C ARG A 112 12.47 -7.48 -3.84
N ILE A 113 11.89 -7.60 -5.04
CA ILE A 113 10.54 -8.19 -5.21
C ILE A 113 10.53 -9.67 -4.81
N GLU A 114 11.55 -10.45 -5.18
CA GLU A 114 11.62 -11.87 -4.82
C GLU A 114 11.93 -12.08 -3.33
N GLU A 115 12.72 -11.20 -2.71
CA GLU A 115 12.93 -11.18 -1.26
C GLU A 115 11.60 -10.94 -0.53
N PHE A 116 10.87 -9.89 -0.89
CA PHE A 116 9.55 -9.61 -0.32
C PHE A 116 8.56 -10.76 -0.54
N ARG A 117 8.64 -11.46 -1.68
CA ARG A 117 7.83 -12.65 -1.95
C ARG A 117 8.16 -13.80 -0.99
N ARG A 118 9.43 -13.98 -0.63
CA ARG A 118 9.84 -15.01 0.32
C ARG A 118 9.24 -14.71 1.69
N ASP A 119 9.36 -13.47 2.16
CA ASP A 119 8.80 -13.03 3.44
C ASP A 119 7.27 -13.23 3.49
N LEU A 120 6.59 -12.92 2.38
CA LEU A 120 5.16 -13.21 2.18
C LEU A 120 4.80 -14.69 2.29
N ARG A 121 5.64 -15.60 1.75
CA ARG A 121 5.41 -17.05 1.78
C ARG A 121 5.67 -17.64 3.16
N GLU A 122 6.63 -17.08 3.88
CA GLU A 122 6.97 -17.45 5.25
C GLU A 122 5.93 -16.92 6.26
N GLY A 123 4.92 -16.19 5.80
CA GLY A 123 3.83 -15.68 6.64
C GLY A 123 4.22 -14.47 7.49
N TYR A 124 5.41 -13.86 7.25
CA TYR A 124 5.94 -12.75 8.04
C TYR A 124 4.93 -11.61 8.20
N TYR A 125 4.16 -11.32 7.15
CA TYR A 125 3.21 -10.22 7.14
C TYR A 125 1.80 -10.55 7.64
N ASP A 126 1.50 -11.83 7.89
CA ASP A 126 0.15 -12.24 8.30
C ASP A 126 -0.19 -11.75 9.73
N ASP A 127 0.82 -11.67 10.62
CA ASP A 127 0.68 -11.09 11.96
C ASP A 127 1.15 -9.64 12.06
N THR A 128 1.92 -9.16 11.08
CA THR A 128 2.51 -7.81 11.09
C THR A 128 1.46 -6.74 10.79
N PHE A 129 0.67 -6.92 9.73
CA PHE A 129 -0.33 -5.93 9.31
C PHE A 129 -1.73 -6.29 9.84
N HIS A 130 -2.17 -5.57 10.87
CA HIS A 130 -3.48 -5.73 11.49
C HIS A 130 -4.17 -4.37 11.67
N SER A 131 -5.51 -4.39 11.73
CA SER A 131 -6.27 -3.19 12.08
C SER A 131 -6.11 -2.90 13.57
N SER A 132 -5.17 -2.01 13.90
CA SER A 132 -4.94 -1.54 15.28
C SER A 132 -6.16 -0.85 15.88
N TRP A 133 -7.02 -0.29 15.04
CA TRP A 133 -8.24 0.38 15.48
C TRP A 133 -9.31 -0.60 15.95
N GLU A 134 -9.51 -1.75 15.29
CA GLU A 134 -10.53 -2.71 15.71
C GLU A 134 -10.22 -3.29 17.09
N GLU A 135 -8.95 -3.64 17.35
CA GLU A 135 -8.51 -4.07 18.68
C GLU A 135 -8.62 -2.93 19.69
N GLY A 136 -8.12 -1.74 19.37
CA GLY A 136 -8.25 -0.57 20.25
C GLY A 136 -9.72 -0.16 20.52
N TYR A 137 -10.61 -0.34 19.54
CA TYR A 137 -12.04 -0.11 19.69
C TYR A 137 -12.67 -1.18 20.58
N GLN A 138 -12.35 -2.47 20.41
CA GLN A 138 -12.87 -3.52 21.30
C GLN A 138 -12.36 -3.36 22.74
N ILE A 139 -11.10 -2.97 22.93
CA ILE A 139 -10.52 -2.67 24.24
C ILE A 139 -11.29 -1.51 24.89
N ARG A 140 -11.40 -0.37 24.20
CA ARG A 140 -12.15 0.79 24.72
C ARG A 140 -13.62 0.46 24.94
N LYS A 141 -14.26 -0.27 24.04
CA LYS A 141 -15.66 -0.71 24.20
C LYS A 141 -15.84 -1.57 25.44
N LYS A 142 -14.89 -2.45 25.76
CA LYS A 142 -14.89 -3.25 26.99
C LYS A 142 -14.67 -2.39 28.24
N GLU A 143 -13.77 -1.42 28.17
CA GLU A 143 -13.51 -0.46 29.26
C GLU A 143 -14.74 0.42 29.55
N TYR A 144 -15.38 0.98 28.52
CA TYR A 144 -16.57 1.81 28.65
C TYR A 144 -17.86 1.03 28.89
N GLY A 145 -17.94 -0.23 28.42
CA GLY A 145 -19.08 -1.11 28.67
C GLY A 145 -19.14 -1.67 30.09
N ASN A 146 -18.05 -1.56 30.86
CA ASN A 146 -17.99 -1.90 32.29
C ASN A 146 -18.22 -0.69 33.21
N LEU A 147 -18.43 0.50 32.64
CA LEU A 147 -18.62 1.77 33.38
C LEU A 147 -20.10 2.20 33.46
N PHE A 148 -21.02 1.41 32.92
CA PHE A 148 -22.48 1.59 32.99
C PHE A 148 -23.16 0.24 33.23
#